data_AF-A0A429ZNN2-F1
#
_entry.id   AF-A0A429ZNN2-F1
#
_cell.length_a   1.000
_cell.length_b   1.000
_cell.length_c   1.000
_cell.angle_alpha   90.00
_cell.angle_beta   90.00
_cell.angle_gamma   90.00
#
_symmetry.space_group_name_H-M   'P 1'
#
loop_
_entity.id
_entity.type
_entity.pdbx_description
1 polymer ?
#
loop_
_entity_poly.entity_id
_entity_poly.type
_entity_poly.pdbx_seq_one_letter_code
_entity_poly.pdbx_strand_id
1 'polypeptide(L)'
;MKKVEKGVVYMSLKQSVVLFEQPHLTNENKYDPFIVTDILADYSGKQKIPIIHFWTMTNQLILGMQDTRVTDLSNAISSVKTNHYHPVVRNSGGLAVVADDGILNFSIILPQEFTNQTSINHGYETMKTIISSALSSFNTTVDSFEVTDSYCPGEYDLSINEKKFAGIAQRRIKKGLGIMIYISVNGQQEKRGNLVKQFYQAGLKEHFGKDPFPPVNPDSMKNLSDLLCQDLTVEKMKTLIVEAISQDWSFDDTAQKHFNQFLTSEDFKEAYDKGYHRMEQRNEGINTILKEIN
;
A
#
# COMPACT_ATOMS: atom_id res chain seq x y z
N MET A 1 33.41 -36.17 37.40
CA MET A 1 33.63 -35.12 36.39
C MET A 1 32.46 -35.14 35.39
N LYS A 2 31.46 -34.25 35.56
CA LYS A 2 30.41 -34.05 34.56
C LYS A 2 30.89 -32.95 33.60
N LYS A 3 31.07 -33.29 32.33
CA LYS A 3 31.33 -32.32 31.27
C LYS A 3 30.08 -31.46 31.10
N VAL A 4 30.25 -30.16 31.29
CA VAL A 4 29.31 -29.12 30.90
C VAL A 4 29.54 -28.89 29.41
N GLU A 5 28.62 -29.32 28.55
CA GLU A 5 28.61 -28.89 27.15
C GLU A 5 27.94 -27.51 27.09
N LYS A 6 28.76 -26.50 26.79
CA LYS A 6 28.32 -25.15 26.47
C LYS A 6 27.51 -25.20 25.18
N GLY A 7 26.21 -24.93 25.28
CA GLY A 7 25.38 -24.66 24.11
C GLY A 7 25.91 -23.43 23.38
N VAL A 8 26.37 -23.62 22.15
CA VAL A 8 26.62 -22.53 21.21
C VAL A 8 25.26 -22.01 20.77
N VAL A 9 24.90 -20.81 21.22
CA VAL A 9 23.76 -20.08 20.65
C VAL A 9 24.18 -19.67 19.25
N TYR A 10 23.66 -20.37 18.23
CA TYR A 10 23.72 -19.88 16.86
C TYR A 10 22.89 -18.59 16.81
N MET A 11 23.55 -17.44 16.90
CA MET A 11 22.93 -16.18 16.46
C MET A 11 22.67 -16.33 14.97
N SER A 12 21.42 -16.63 14.60
CA SER A 12 20.94 -16.47 13.24
C SER A 12 21.29 -15.04 12.80
N LEU A 13 22.11 -14.91 11.75
CA LEU A 13 22.38 -13.61 11.16
C LEU A 13 21.06 -13.08 10.61
N LYS A 14 20.62 -11.92 11.12
CA LYS A 14 19.43 -11.23 10.62
C LYS A 14 19.62 -10.89 9.15
N GLN A 15 18.54 -10.97 8.39
CA GLN A 15 18.54 -10.60 6.98
C GLN A 15 18.75 -9.09 6.82
N SER A 16 19.68 -8.66 5.98
CA SER A 16 19.85 -7.24 5.65
C SER A 16 18.67 -6.70 4.84
N VAL A 17 18.22 -5.49 5.17
CA VAL A 17 17.13 -4.75 4.50
C VAL A 17 17.51 -3.27 4.39
N VAL A 18 16.96 -2.56 3.40
CA VAL A 18 17.06 -1.11 3.28
C VAL A 18 15.70 -0.44 3.44
N LEU A 19 15.70 0.80 3.93
CA LEU A 19 14.50 1.63 4.09
C LEU A 19 14.49 2.72 3.02
N PHE A 20 13.34 2.91 2.39
CA PHE A 20 13.06 4.05 1.54
C PHE A 20 11.75 4.71 1.94
N GLU A 21 11.81 5.98 2.28
CA GLU A 21 10.64 6.79 2.52
C GLU A 21 10.57 7.88 1.46
N GLN A 22 9.48 7.90 0.69
CA GLN A 22 9.25 9.01 -0.24
C GLN A 22 8.85 10.27 0.53
N PRO A 23 9.15 11.46 -0.03
CA PRO A 23 8.57 12.70 0.49
C PRO A 23 7.05 12.60 0.49
N HIS A 24 6.39 13.41 1.32
CA HIS A 24 4.94 13.53 1.30
C HIS A 24 4.47 14.00 -0.09
N LEU A 25 3.60 13.24 -0.73
CA LEU A 25 3.25 13.44 -2.14
C LEU A 25 1.94 14.19 -2.31
N THR A 26 1.87 15.02 -3.33
CA THR A 26 0.63 15.72 -3.71
C THR A 26 0.14 15.23 -5.08
N ASN A 27 -0.92 15.84 -5.60
CA ASN A 27 -1.40 15.59 -6.95
C ASN A 27 -0.34 15.90 -8.05
N GLU A 28 0.66 16.75 -7.76
CA GLU A 28 1.76 17.05 -8.70
C GLU A 28 2.65 15.82 -8.95
N ASN A 29 2.80 14.98 -7.92
CA ASN A 29 3.63 13.78 -7.89
C ASN A 29 2.79 12.50 -7.91
N LYS A 30 1.58 12.56 -8.48
CA LYS A 30 0.57 11.50 -8.34
C LYS A 30 0.99 10.14 -8.91
N TYR A 31 1.97 10.10 -9.81
CA TYR A 31 2.45 8.86 -10.42
C TYR A 31 3.62 8.23 -9.66
N ASP A 32 4.34 9.02 -8.85
CA ASP A 32 5.61 8.67 -8.26
C ASP A 32 5.57 7.34 -7.49
N PRO A 33 4.58 7.05 -6.61
CA PRO A 33 4.55 5.78 -5.87
C PRO A 33 4.58 4.56 -6.77
N PHE A 34 3.78 4.59 -7.84
CA PHE A 34 3.58 3.46 -8.73
C PHE A 34 4.81 3.21 -9.61
N ILE A 35 5.49 4.28 -10.01
CA ILE A 35 6.74 4.24 -10.78
C ILE A 35 7.86 3.72 -9.88
N VAL A 36 8.02 4.32 -8.70
CA VAL A 36 9.04 4.00 -7.72
C VAL A 36 8.91 2.54 -7.31
N THR A 37 7.72 2.05 -6.94
CA THR A 37 7.54 0.64 -6.54
C THR A 37 7.99 -0.33 -7.65
N ASP A 38 7.69 -0.05 -8.93
CA ASP A 38 8.16 -0.88 -10.05
C ASP A 38 9.70 -0.86 -10.19
N ILE A 39 10.34 0.30 -9.99
CA ILE A 39 11.82 0.45 -10.03
C ILE A 39 12.47 -0.30 -8.86
N LEU A 40 11.93 -0.12 -7.65
CA LEU A 40 12.42 -0.75 -6.45
C LEU A 40 12.31 -2.28 -6.52
N ALA A 41 11.23 -2.81 -7.12
CA ALA A 41 11.09 -4.24 -7.34
C ALA A 41 12.15 -4.79 -8.32
N ASP A 42 12.47 -4.07 -9.39
CA ASP A 42 13.57 -4.46 -10.29
C ASP A 42 14.94 -4.39 -9.58
N TYR A 43 15.20 -3.32 -8.82
CA TYR A 43 16.43 -3.18 -8.04
C TYR A 43 16.57 -4.31 -7.01
N SER A 44 15.54 -4.55 -6.21
CA SER A 44 15.51 -5.62 -5.19
C SER A 44 15.78 -6.99 -5.82
N GLY A 45 15.13 -7.29 -6.96
CA GLY A 45 15.36 -8.53 -7.70
C GLY A 45 16.78 -8.69 -8.26
N LYS A 46 17.45 -7.60 -8.65
CA LYS A 46 18.83 -7.60 -9.17
C LYS A 46 19.88 -7.68 -8.06
N GLN A 47 19.72 -6.87 -7.02
CA GLN A 47 20.66 -6.73 -5.93
C GLN A 47 20.42 -7.74 -4.80
N LYS A 48 19.33 -8.51 -4.89
CA LYS A 48 18.92 -9.52 -3.90
C LYS A 48 18.76 -8.96 -2.48
N ILE A 49 18.31 -7.71 -2.38
CA ILE A 49 18.08 -7.05 -1.11
C ILE A 49 16.61 -6.67 -0.93
N PRO A 50 15.96 -7.06 0.19
CA PRO A 50 14.66 -6.54 0.57
C PRO A 50 14.65 -5.02 0.75
N ILE A 51 13.50 -4.39 0.46
CA ILE A 51 13.29 -2.95 0.65
C ILE A 51 11.98 -2.73 1.40
N ILE A 52 12.04 -1.94 2.47
CA ILE A 52 10.89 -1.36 3.15
C ILE A 52 10.60 -0.02 2.48
N HIS A 53 9.40 0.17 1.96
CA HIS A 53 9.03 1.38 1.22
C HIS A 53 7.81 2.04 1.86
N PHE A 54 7.98 3.24 2.40
CA PHE A 54 6.89 4.08 2.91
C PHE A 54 6.59 5.23 1.97
N TRP A 55 5.30 5.54 1.83
CA TRP A 55 4.85 6.74 1.15
C TRP A 55 3.47 7.18 1.66
N THR A 56 3.22 8.48 1.58
CA THR A 56 1.96 9.12 1.98
C THR A 56 1.56 10.11 0.89
N MET A 57 0.27 10.40 0.78
CA MET A 57 -0.23 11.35 -0.23
C MET A 57 -1.31 12.24 0.36
N THR A 58 -1.49 13.43 -0.19
CA THR A 58 -2.64 14.28 0.12
C THR A 58 -3.80 14.02 -0.87
N ASN A 59 -4.98 13.76 -0.32
CA ASN A 59 -6.28 13.79 -1.00
C ASN A 59 -6.33 13.14 -2.40
N GLN A 60 -5.90 11.89 -2.52
CA GLN A 60 -6.00 11.09 -3.74
C GLN A 60 -7.08 10.00 -3.63
N LEU A 61 -7.83 9.81 -4.71
CA LEU A 61 -8.58 8.58 -4.95
C LEU A 61 -7.81 7.76 -5.99
N ILE A 62 -7.19 6.68 -5.54
CA ILE A 62 -6.37 5.82 -6.39
C ILE A 62 -7.28 4.74 -6.97
N LEU A 63 -7.54 4.83 -8.26
CA LEU A 63 -8.40 3.95 -9.04
C LEU A 63 -7.62 2.77 -9.61
N GLY A 64 -8.23 1.59 -9.60
CA GLY A 64 -7.80 0.47 -10.42
C GLY A 64 -8.32 0.56 -11.86
N MET A 65 -7.79 -0.30 -12.74
CA MET A 65 -8.24 -0.38 -14.13
C MET A 65 -9.69 -0.81 -14.31
N GLN A 66 -10.31 -1.42 -13.29
CA GLN A 66 -11.72 -1.80 -13.35
C GLN A 66 -12.64 -0.60 -13.07
N ASP A 67 -12.20 0.33 -12.21
CA ASP A 67 -12.96 1.53 -11.86
C ASP A 67 -13.15 2.47 -13.05
N THR A 68 -12.22 2.44 -14.03
CA THR A 68 -12.36 3.23 -15.26
C THR A 68 -13.44 2.67 -16.20
N ARG A 69 -14.08 1.56 -15.85
CA ARG A 69 -15.14 0.90 -16.65
C ARG A 69 -16.54 1.08 -16.08
N VAL A 70 -16.71 1.92 -15.06
CA VAL A 70 -18.04 2.34 -14.62
C VAL A 70 -18.78 3.00 -15.80
N THR A 71 -20.11 2.87 -15.82
CA THR A 71 -20.93 3.31 -16.96
C THR A 71 -20.84 4.81 -17.26
N ASP A 72 -20.60 5.64 -16.25
CA ASP A 72 -20.52 7.08 -16.35
C ASP A 72 -19.27 7.61 -15.62
N LEU A 73 -18.10 7.32 -16.21
CA LEU A 73 -16.82 7.71 -15.62
C LEU A 73 -16.70 9.23 -15.42
N SER A 74 -17.28 10.04 -16.30
CA SER A 74 -17.21 11.51 -16.18
C SER A 74 -17.90 12.02 -14.91
N ASN A 75 -19.12 11.54 -14.62
CA ASN A 75 -19.80 11.89 -13.37
C ASN A 75 -19.10 11.30 -12.15
N ALA A 76 -18.57 10.07 -12.25
CA ALA A 76 -17.79 9.47 -11.19
C ALA A 76 -16.57 10.34 -10.82
N ILE A 77 -15.77 10.75 -11.81
CA ILE A 77 -14.61 11.63 -11.65
C ILE A 77 -15.00 13.01 -11.11
N SER A 78 -16.11 13.57 -11.58
CA SER A 78 -16.64 14.85 -11.08
C SER A 78 -16.97 14.78 -9.59
N SER A 79 -17.55 13.67 -9.11
CA SER A 79 -17.85 13.49 -7.69
C SER A 79 -16.59 13.50 -6.80
N VAL A 80 -15.47 12.98 -7.29
CA VAL A 80 -14.17 12.99 -6.59
C VAL A 80 -13.71 14.42 -6.36
N LYS A 81 -13.82 15.25 -7.41
CA LYS A 81 -13.43 16.66 -7.39
C LYS A 81 -14.31 17.49 -6.46
N THR A 82 -15.62 17.24 -6.43
CA THR A 82 -16.56 17.88 -5.49
C THR A 82 -16.19 17.59 -4.02
N ASN A 83 -15.58 16.44 -3.75
CA ASN A 83 -15.09 16.07 -2.41
C ASN A 83 -13.68 16.61 -2.10
N HIS A 84 -13.08 17.41 -2.99
CA HIS A 84 -11.71 17.92 -2.90
C HIS A 84 -10.62 16.85 -2.92
N TYR A 85 -10.86 15.74 -3.63
CA TYR A 85 -9.86 14.71 -3.93
C TYR A 85 -9.48 14.74 -5.42
N HIS A 86 -8.35 14.10 -5.74
CA HIS A 86 -7.85 13.96 -7.09
C HIS A 86 -7.83 12.48 -7.51
N PRO A 87 -8.41 12.12 -8.67
CA PRO A 87 -8.34 10.75 -9.14
C PRO A 87 -7.00 10.46 -9.85
N VAL A 88 -6.47 9.27 -9.62
CA VAL A 88 -5.31 8.73 -10.35
C VAL A 88 -5.50 7.23 -10.58
N VAL A 89 -5.25 6.75 -11.79
CA VAL A 89 -5.30 5.33 -12.14
C VAL A 89 -3.92 4.70 -11.92
N ARG A 90 -3.86 3.68 -11.05
CA ARG A 90 -2.62 2.95 -10.75
C ARG A 90 -2.32 1.84 -11.77
N ASN A 91 -1.07 1.39 -11.80
CA ASN A 91 -0.62 0.30 -12.66
C ASN A 91 -0.91 -1.10 -12.08
N SER A 92 -1.27 -1.22 -10.80
CA SER A 92 -1.61 -2.46 -10.09
C SER A 92 -3.12 -2.74 -10.07
N GLY A 93 -3.49 -3.99 -9.76
CA GLY A 93 -4.89 -4.43 -9.71
C GLY A 93 -5.66 -3.89 -8.50
N GLY A 94 -6.84 -4.48 -8.24
CA GLY A 94 -7.77 -4.05 -7.19
C GLY A 94 -8.65 -2.88 -7.61
N LEU A 95 -9.54 -2.47 -6.70
CA LEU A 95 -10.49 -1.38 -6.88
C LEU A 95 -10.03 -0.11 -6.17
N ALA A 96 -10.88 0.92 -6.20
CA ALA A 96 -10.60 2.25 -5.69
C ALA A 96 -10.22 2.24 -4.19
N VAL A 97 -9.13 2.93 -3.85
CA VAL A 97 -8.69 3.17 -2.47
C VAL A 97 -8.36 4.64 -2.25
N VAL A 98 -8.50 5.10 -1.02
CA VAL A 98 -8.22 6.49 -0.63
C VAL A 98 -6.80 6.61 -0.09
N ALA A 99 -6.11 7.69 -0.44
CA ALA A 99 -4.87 8.12 0.20
C ALA A 99 -4.99 9.60 0.62
N ASP A 100 -4.81 9.87 1.90
CA ASP A 100 -4.74 11.21 2.49
C ASP A 100 -3.74 11.19 3.67
N ASP A 101 -3.59 12.33 4.35
CA ASP A 101 -2.57 12.52 5.40
C ASP A 101 -2.71 11.54 6.58
N GLY A 102 -3.89 10.93 6.77
CA GLY A 102 -4.14 9.92 7.80
C GLY A 102 -3.99 8.47 7.32
N ILE A 103 -3.59 8.26 6.06
CA ILE A 103 -3.32 6.94 5.47
C ILE A 103 -1.81 6.74 5.31
N LEU A 104 -1.30 5.63 5.83
CA LEU A 104 0.05 5.15 5.54
C LEU A 104 0.00 4.12 4.41
N ASN A 105 0.75 4.34 3.34
CA ASN A 105 1.05 3.28 2.39
C ASN A 105 2.44 2.70 2.69
N PHE A 106 2.49 1.38 2.79
CA PHE A 106 3.68 0.63 3.14
C PHE A 106 3.84 -0.54 2.16
N SER A 107 5.06 -0.77 1.68
CA SER A 107 5.38 -1.93 0.87
C SER A 107 6.60 -2.67 1.40
N ILE A 108 6.52 -4.00 1.35
CA ILE A 108 7.66 -4.90 1.49
C ILE A 108 8.00 -5.39 0.09
N ILE A 109 9.18 -5.02 -0.39
CA ILE A 109 9.66 -5.40 -1.71
C ILE A 109 10.73 -6.46 -1.53
N LEU A 110 10.44 -7.66 -2.03
CA LEU A 110 11.25 -8.85 -1.84
C LEU A 110 11.88 -9.30 -3.16
N PRO A 111 13.14 -9.77 -3.13
CA PRO A 111 13.70 -10.54 -4.23
C PRO A 111 12.93 -11.84 -4.41
N GLN A 112 12.88 -12.35 -5.64
CA GLN A 112 12.18 -13.61 -5.95
C GLN A 112 12.66 -14.79 -5.09
N GLU A 113 13.92 -14.79 -4.66
CA GLU A 113 14.53 -15.84 -3.81
C GLU A 113 13.90 -15.94 -2.42
N PHE A 114 13.28 -14.87 -1.92
CA PHE A 114 12.51 -14.86 -0.67
C PHE A 114 11.13 -15.47 -0.82
N THR A 115 10.70 -15.66 -2.07
CA THR A 115 9.44 -16.28 -2.39
C THR A 115 9.75 -17.67 -2.91
N ASN A 116 9.55 -18.70 -2.07
CA ASN A 116 9.33 -20.03 -2.63
C ASN A 116 8.26 -19.87 -3.72
N GLN A 117 8.50 -20.40 -4.92
CA GLN A 117 7.72 -20.11 -6.14
C GLN A 117 6.20 -20.40 -6.04
N THR A 118 5.68 -20.80 -4.88
CA THR A 118 4.50 -21.66 -4.75
C THR A 118 3.34 -21.16 -3.88
N SER A 119 3.34 -19.97 -3.26
CA SER A 119 2.03 -19.38 -2.89
C SER A 119 2.02 -17.85 -2.79
N ILE A 120 1.04 -17.24 -3.47
CA ILE A 120 0.62 -15.84 -3.29
C ILE A 120 0.34 -15.54 -1.80
N ASN A 121 -0.22 -16.53 -1.10
CA ASN A 121 -0.60 -16.46 0.32
C ASN A 121 0.58 -16.11 1.23
N HIS A 122 1.80 -16.58 0.93
CA HIS A 122 2.96 -16.31 1.77
C HIS A 122 3.25 -14.81 1.92
N GLY A 123 3.15 -14.02 0.84
CA GLY A 123 3.38 -12.58 0.94
C GLY A 123 2.31 -11.87 1.78
N TYR A 124 1.06 -12.32 1.70
CA TYR A 124 -0.03 -11.75 2.50
C TYR A 124 0.14 -12.06 3.98
N GLU A 125 0.49 -13.31 4.32
CA GLU A 125 0.79 -13.71 5.69
C GLU A 125 2.01 -12.98 6.27
N THR A 126 3.05 -12.75 5.47
CA THR A 126 4.22 -11.97 5.89
C THR A 126 3.82 -10.54 6.27
N MET A 127 3.03 -9.87 5.43
CA MET A 127 2.54 -8.51 5.73
C MET A 127 1.66 -8.52 6.98
N LYS A 128 0.70 -9.45 7.09
CA LYS A 128 -0.15 -9.60 8.28
C LYS A 128 0.67 -9.81 9.55
N THR A 129 1.70 -10.65 9.50
CA THR A 129 2.58 -10.95 10.65
C THR A 129 3.31 -9.69 11.12
N ILE A 130 3.88 -8.91 10.19
CA ILE A 130 4.57 -7.67 10.53
C ILE A 130 3.60 -6.65 11.14
N ILE A 131 2.42 -6.45 10.56
CA ILE A 131 1.42 -5.52 11.11
C ILE A 131 0.92 -6.00 12.48
N SER A 132 0.72 -7.31 12.66
CA SER A 132 0.31 -7.88 13.96
C SER A 132 1.39 -7.68 15.02
N SER A 133 2.67 -7.87 14.66
CA SER A 133 3.81 -7.62 15.56
C SER A 133 3.93 -6.14 15.92
N ALA A 134 3.77 -5.24 14.94
CA ALA A 134 3.76 -3.79 15.14
C ALA A 134 2.65 -3.32 16.08
N LEU A 135 1.52 -4.04 16.15
CA LEU A 135 0.39 -3.72 17.01
C LEU A 135 0.33 -4.54 18.31
N SER A 136 1.33 -5.38 18.57
CA SER A 136 1.32 -6.34 19.69
C SER A 136 1.22 -5.70 21.08
N SER A 137 1.70 -4.46 21.23
CA SER A 137 1.65 -3.71 22.50
C SER A 137 0.25 -3.20 22.86
N PHE A 138 -0.71 -3.19 21.92
CA PHE A 138 -2.05 -2.66 22.12
C PHE A 138 -3.07 -3.71 22.59
N ASN A 139 -2.63 -4.94 22.89
CA ASN A 139 -3.49 -6.04 23.34
C ASN A 139 -4.73 -6.25 22.44
N THR A 140 -4.51 -6.20 21.13
CA THR A 140 -5.53 -6.41 20.09
C THR A 140 -5.22 -7.66 19.28
N THR A 141 -6.24 -8.20 18.61
CA THR A 141 -6.06 -9.24 17.59
C THR A 141 -6.32 -8.63 16.21
N VAL A 142 -5.42 -8.92 15.25
CA VAL A 142 -5.59 -8.51 13.86
C VAL A 142 -6.08 -9.70 13.06
N ASP A 143 -7.33 -9.61 12.62
CA ASP A 143 -7.96 -10.61 11.77
C ASP A 143 -7.66 -10.33 10.29
N SER A 144 -7.76 -11.36 9.46
CA SER A 144 -7.62 -11.25 8.01
C SER A 144 -8.74 -12.04 7.34
N PHE A 145 -9.64 -11.32 6.67
CA PHE A 145 -10.75 -11.87 5.89
C PHE A 145 -11.36 -10.77 5.03
N GLU A 146 -12.11 -11.13 3.99
CA GLU A 146 -12.74 -10.15 3.11
C GLU A 146 -13.88 -9.39 3.80
N VAL A 147 -13.77 -8.06 3.87
CA VAL A 147 -14.86 -7.17 4.29
C VAL A 147 -15.61 -6.70 3.05
N THR A 148 -16.58 -7.50 2.60
CA THR A 148 -17.22 -7.43 1.27
C THR A 148 -17.95 -6.12 0.98
N ASP A 149 -18.41 -5.42 2.01
CA ASP A 149 -19.06 -4.12 1.88
C ASP A 149 -18.09 -2.93 2.10
N SER A 150 -16.79 -3.16 2.26
CA SER A 150 -15.78 -2.09 2.29
C SER A 150 -15.43 -1.57 0.88
N TYR A 151 -14.66 -0.47 0.77
CA TYR A 151 -14.01 -0.17 -0.51
C TYR A 151 -12.78 -1.07 -0.73
N CYS A 152 -12.52 -1.39 -1.99
CA CYS A 152 -11.47 -2.33 -2.42
C CYS A 152 -11.42 -3.60 -1.54
N PRO A 153 -12.53 -4.35 -1.45
CA PRO A 153 -12.55 -5.59 -0.68
C PRO A 153 -11.54 -6.60 -1.25
N GLY A 154 -10.97 -7.41 -0.38
CA GLY A 154 -10.10 -8.52 -0.77
C GLY A 154 -9.93 -9.54 0.34
N GLU A 155 -9.57 -10.78 -0.03
CA GLU A 155 -9.45 -11.94 0.88
C GLU A 155 -8.53 -11.69 2.10
N TYR A 156 -7.60 -10.73 1.97
CA TYR A 156 -6.59 -10.38 2.98
C TYR A 156 -6.75 -8.96 3.53
N ASP A 157 -7.98 -8.47 3.61
CA ASP A 157 -8.27 -7.24 4.36
C ASP A 157 -7.98 -7.44 5.84
N LEU A 158 -7.26 -6.50 6.46
CA LEU A 158 -6.95 -6.55 7.88
C LEU A 158 -7.99 -5.79 8.68
N SER A 159 -8.47 -6.44 9.74
CA SER A 159 -9.58 -5.95 10.56
C SER A 159 -9.31 -6.11 12.05
N ILE A 160 -9.96 -5.25 12.84
CA ILE A 160 -10.11 -5.40 14.30
C ILE A 160 -11.60 -5.23 14.60
N ASN A 161 -12.20 -6.12 15.39
CA ASN A 161 -13.63 -6.11 15.69
C ASN A 161 -14.50 -6.00 14.42
N GLU A 162 -14.13 -6.78 13.40
CA GLU A 162 -14.78 -6.84 12.08
C GLU A 162 -14.75 -5.52 11.26
N LYS A 163 -14.02 -4.51 11.73
CA LYS A 163 -13.84 -3.26 10.99
C LYS A 163 -12.51 -3.27 10.25
N LYS A 164 -12.58 -3.14 8.93
CA LYS A 164 -11.40 -3.04 8.07
C LYS A 164 -10.64 -1.75 8.37
N PHE A 165 -9.35 -1.88 8.63
CA PHE A 165 -8.44 -0.73 8.73
C PHE A 165 -7.38 -0.73 7.62
N ALA A 166 -7.13 -1.87 6.98
CA ALA A 166 -6.13 -1.97 5.92
C ALA A 166 -6.51 -2.98 4.84
N GLY A 167 -5.95 -2.80 3.64
CA GLY A 167 -6.09 -3.74 2.53
C GLY A 167 -4.74 -4.01 1.89
N ILE A 168 -4.46 -5.30 1.60
CA ILE A 168 -3.18 -5.75 1.06
C ILE A 168 -3.32 -6.08 -0.43
N ALA A 169 -2.31 -5.70 -1.21
CA ALA A 169 -2.18 -6.06 -2.61
C ALA A 169 -0.79 -6.63 -2.88
N GLN A 170 -0.66 -7.39 -3.96
CA GLN A 170 0.63 -7.89 -4.43
C GLN A 170 0.85 -7.62 -5.91
N ARG A 171 2.11 -7.37 -6.27
CA ARG A 171 2.54 -7.15 -7.65
C ARG A 171 3.92 -7.75 -7.87
N ARG A 172 4.03 -8.63 -8.87
CA ARG A 172 5.33 -9.14 -9.34
C ARG A 172 5.84 -8.29 -10.48
N ILE A 173 7.07 -7.79 -10.36
CA ILE A 173 7.76 -7.05 -11.41
C ILE A 173 9.11 -7.72 -11.63
N LYS A 174 9.31 -8.31 -12.80
CA LYS A 174 10.53 -9.05 -13.15
C LYS A 174 10.87 -10.09 -12.07
N LYS A 175 11.99 -9.92 -11.35
CA LYS A 175 12.46 -10.79 -10.26
C LYS A 175 12.17 -10.22 -8.87
N GLY A 176 11.33 -9.21 -8.75
CA GLY A 176 10.88 -8.64 -7.48
C GLY A 176 9.39 -8.89 -7.23
N LEU A 177 9.02 -9.04 -5.97
CA LEU A 177 7.65 -9.06 -5.48
C LEU A 177 7.43 -7.84 -4.57
N GLY A 178 6.53 -6.94 -4.95
CA GLY A 178 6.01 -5.91 -4.06
C GLY A 178 4.75 -6.40 -3.35
N ILE A 179 4.79 -6.46 -2.02
CA ILE A 179 3.63 -6.67 -1.15
C ILE A 179 3.28 -5.30 -0.58
N MET A 180 2.14 -4.75 -0.96
CA MET A 180 1.74 -3.37 -0.66
C MET A 180 0.54 -3.40 0.27
N ILE A 181 0.46 -2.47 1.21
CA ILE A 181 -0.68 -2.29 2.10
C ILE A 181 -0.99 -0.79 2.21
N TYR A 182 -2.28 -0.45 2.22
CA TYR A 182 -2.72 0.85 2.74
C TYR A 182 -3.25 0.64 4.15
N ILE A 183 -2.95 1.55 5.07
CA ILE A 183 -3.33 1.47 6.48
C ILE A 183 -4.06 2.76 6.84
N SER A 184 -5.30 2.64 7.31
CA SER A 184 -6.10 3.75 7.83
C SER A 184 -5.67 4.03 9.26
N VAL A 185 -4.75 4.99 9.44
CA VAL A 185 -4.10 5.22 10.73
C VAL A 185 -4.98 6.10 11.62
N ASN A 186 -5.38 7.27 11.12
CA ASN A 186 -6.22 8.24 11.83
C ASN A 186 -7.03 9.10 10.84
N GLY A 187 -7.79 10.09 11.33
CA GLY A 187 -8.55 11.03 10.49
C GLY A 187 -10.01 10.63 10.25
N GLN A 188 -10.62 11.07 9.16
CA GLN A 188 -12.06 10.91 8.93
C GLN A 188 -12.38 9.69 8.03
N GLN A 189 -12.30 8.47 8.58
CA GLN A 189 -12.52 7.24 7.80
C GLN A 189 -13.93 7.19 7.16
N GLU A 190 -14.96 7.70 7.84
CA GLU A 190 -16.31 7.77 7.29
C GLU A 190 -16.37 8.65 6.02
N LYS A 191 -15.64 9.77 6.00
CA LYS A 191 -15.50 10.63 4.81
C LYS A 191 -14.83 9.89 3.66
N ARG A 192 -13.80 9.08 3.95
CA ARG A 192 -13.13 8.23 2.94
C ARG A 192 -14.09 7.20 2.36
N GLY A 193 -14.86 6.52 3.20
CA GLY A 193 -15.90 5.58 2.75
C GLY A 193 -16.95 6.26 1.87
N ASN A 194 -17.44 7.43 2.30
CA ASN A 194 -18.42 8.21 1.55
C ASN A 194 -17.89 8.72 0.21
N LEU A 195 -16.62 9.12 0.12
CA LEU A 195 -15.96 9.49 -1.14
C LEU A 195 -16.05 8.37 -2.17
N VAL A 196 -15.64 7.14 -1.80
CA VAL A 196 -15.66 6.00 -2.73
C VAL A 196 -17.09 5.57 -3.06
N LYS A 197 -17.99 5.61 -2.07
CA LYS A 197 -19.42 5.35 -2.27
C LYS A 197 -20.02 6.28 -3.32
N GLN A 198 -19.78 7.59 -3.19
CA GLN A 198 -20.27 8.60 -4.13
C GLN A 198 -19.67 8.43 -5.53
N PHE A 199 -18.39 8.07 -5.63
CA PHE A 199 -17.76 7.73 -6.91
C PHE A 199 -18.53 6.60 -7.63
N TYR A 200 -18.80 5.50 -6.95
CA TYR A 200 -19.53 4.39 -7.55
C TYR A 200 -21.00 4.69 -7.81
N GLN A 201 -21.69 5.43 -6.93
CA GLN A 201 -23.07 5.84 -7.15
C GLN A 201 -23.20 6.72 -8.41
N ALA A 202 -22.31 7.71 -8.57
CA ALA A 202 -22.30 8.58 -9.73
C ALA A 202 -21.93 7.82 -11.01
N GLY A 203 -20.98 6.88 -10.92
CA GLY A 203 -20.49 6.11 -12.07
C GLY A 203 -21.38 4.96 -12.53
N LEU A 204 -22.13 4.32 -11.61
CA LEU A 204 -22.89 3.10 -11.89
C LEU A 204 -24.40 3.28 -11.87
N LYS A 205 -24.92 4.34 -11.22
CA LYS A 205 -26.37 4.63 -11.13
C LYS A 205 -27.14 3.40 -10.63
N GLU A 206 -28.09 2.88 -11.40
CA GLU A 206 -28.91 1.70 -11.09
C GLU A 206 -28.12 0.38 -10.97
N HIS A 207 -26.84 0.37 -11.36
CA HIS A 207 -25.93 -0.77 -11.25
C HIS A 207 -25.03 -0.71 -10.01
N PHE A 208 -25.17 0.30 -9.17
CA PHE A 208 -24.39 0.44 -7.94
C PHE A 208 -24.57 -0.77 -6.99
N GLY A 209 -23.47 -1.24 -6.40
CA GLY A 209 -23.44 -2.36 -5.45
C GLY A 209 -23.62 -3.75 -6.09
N LYS A 210 -23.51 -3.85 -7.41
CA LYS A 210 -23.51 -5.13 -8.15
C LYS A 210 -22.08 -5.49 -8.55
N ASP A 211 -21.81 -6.80 -8.58
CA ASP A 211 -20.54 -7.35 -9.08
C ASP A 211 -20.15 -6.70 -10.43
N PRO A 212 -18.89 -6.27 -10.61
CA PRO A 212 -17.74 -6.44 -9.71
C PRO A 212 -17.51 -5.30 -8.70
N PHE A 213 -18.44 -4.35 -8.55
CA PHE A 213 -18.24 -3.15 -7.74
C PHE A 213 -18.92 -3.25 -6.36
N PRO A 214 -18.22 -2.90 -5.26
CA PRO A 214 -18.76 -3.06 -3.92
C PRO A 214 -19.88 -2.04 -3.63
N PRO A 215 -20.80 -2.36 -2.71
CA PRO A 215 -21.84 -1.43 -2.25
C PRO A 215 -21.30 -0.33 -1.33
N VAL A 216 -20.05 -0.42 -0.86
CA VAL A 216 -19.34 0.54 0.01
C VAL A 216 -20.20 1.08 1.17
N ASN A 217 -20.16 0.36 2.29
CA ASN A 217 -20.66 0.76 3.59
C ASN A 217 -19.55 1.48 4.38
N PRO A 218 -19.64 2.81 4.61
CA PRO A 218 -18.61 3.53 5.38
C PRO A 218 -18.39 2.97 6.79
N ASP A 219 -19.43 2.37 7.40
CA ASP A 219 -19.36 1.83 8.75
C ASP A 219 -18.57 0.52 8.85
N SER A 220 -18.25 -0.14 7.73
CA SER A 220 -17.44 -1.37 7.75
C SER A 220 -15.94 -1.12 7.86
N MET A 221 -15.52 0.14 7.85
CA MET A 221 -14.11 0.54 7.95
C MET A 221 -13.89 1.49 9.12
N LYS A 222 -12.71 1.42 9.74
CA LYS A 222 -12.35 2.28 10.86
C LYS A 222 -10.84 2.56 10.88
N ASN A 223 -10.44 3.70 11.44
CA ASN A 223 -9.02 3.97 11.68
C ASN A 223 -8.47 3.09 12.80
N LEU A 224 -7.18 2.79 12.75
CA LEU A 224 -6.45 2.17 13.86
C LEU A 224 -6.50 3.02 15.13
N SER A 225 -6.37 4.35 15.04
CA SER A 225 -6.47 5.24 16.21
C SER A 225 -7.75 5.03 17.01
N ASP A 226 -8.87 4.85 16.29
CA ASP A 226 -10.19 4.66 16.89
C ASP A 226 -10.35 3.24 17.43
N LEU A 227 -9.89 2.23 16.67
CA LEU A 227 -9.99 0.81 17.05
C LEU A 227 -9.15 0.47 18.27
N LEU A 228 -7.99 1.12 18.41
CA LEU A 228 -7.06 0.92 19.53
C LEU A 228 -7.36 1.86 20.70
N CYS A 229 -8.26 2.85 20.51
CA CYS A 229 -8.49 3.93 21.46
C CYS A 229 -7.18 4.64 21.87
N GLN A 230 -6.33 4.95 20.90
CA GLN A 230 -5.02 5.56 21.09
C GLN A 230 -4.81 6.72 20.12
N ASP A 231 -4.10 7.76 20.56
CA ASP A 231 -3.56 8.75 19.65
C ASP A 231 -2.40 8.14 18.85
N LEU A 232 -2.73 7.76 17.61
CA LEU A 232 -1.83 7.09 16.68
C LEU A 232 -1.63 7.97 15.45
N THR A 233 -0.41 8.44 15.25
CA THR A 233 -0.01 9.19 14.06
C THR A 233 0.59 8.26 13.00
N VAL A 234 0.62 8.71 11.74
CA VAL A 234 1.30 7.98 10.66
C VAL A 234 2.78 7.75 10.99
N GLU A 235 3.47 8.74 11.56
CA GLU A 235 4.86 8.59 12.01
C GLU A 235 5.02 7.52 13.08
N LYS A 236 4.15 7.51 14.10
CA LYS A 236 4.18 6.49 15.13
C LYS A 236 3.92 5.10 14.55
N MET A 237 3.01 4.98 13.56
CA MET A 237 2.78 3.72 12.86
C MET A 237 4.02 3.25 12.09
N LYS A 238 4.74 4.15 11.40
CA LYS A 238 6.02 3.82 10.74
C LYS A 238 7.06 3.31 11.75
N THR A 239 7.20 3.97 12.90
CA THR A 239 8.11 3.53 13.98
C THR A 239 7.78 2.11 14.45
N LEU A 240 6.51 1.82 14.74
CA LEU A 240 6.06 0.49 15.16
C LEU A 240 6.36 -0.59 14.10
N ILE A 241 6.18 -0.27 12.82
CA ILE A 241 6.51 -1.18 11.71
C ILE A 241 8.03 -1.42 11.64
N VAL A 242 8.85 -0.38 11.74
CA VAL A 242 10.32 -0.51 11.74
C VAL A 242 10.82 -1.34 12.92
N GLU A 243 10.24 -1.15 14.11
CA GLU A 243 10.55 -1.94 15.31
C GLU A 243 10.17 -3.41 15.11
N ALA A 244 8.98 -3.69 14.56
CA ALA A 244 8.54 -5.05 14.25
C ALA A 244 9.47 -5.74 13.24
N ILE A 245 9.84 -5.05 12.15
CA ILE A 245 10.76 -5.57 11.13
C ILE A 245 12.15 -5.83 11.73
N SER A 246 12.60 -4.95 12.63
CA SER A 246 13.91 -5.05 13.29
C SER A 246 14.03 -6.28 14.21
N GLN A 247 12.95 -7.00 14.49
CA GLN A 247 12.99 -8.27 15.23
C GLN A 247 13.72 -9.35 14.41
N ASP A 248 13.44 -9.43 13.11
CA ASP A 248 13.96 -10.48 12.22
C ASP A 248 15.00 -9.97 11.21
N TRP A 249 14.89 -8.71 10.81
CA TRP A 249 15.76 -8.09 9.80
C TRP A 249 16.66 -7.03 10.41
N SER A 250 17.76 -6.73 9.74
CA SER A 250 18.71 -5.70 10.14
C SER A 250 18.77 -4.63 9.06
N PHE A 251 18.51 -3.38 9.43
CA PHE A 251 18.80 -2.25 8.55
C PHE A 251 20.31 -2.11 8.40
N ASP A 252 20.82 -2.28 7.17
CA ASP A 252 22.26 -2.37 6.89
C ASP A 252 22.78 -1.07 6.28
N ASP A 253 23.67 -0.36 6.99
CA ASP A 253 24.19 0.94 6.57
C ASP A 253 24.97 0.89 5.24
N THR A 254 25.68 -0.21 4.99
CA THR A 254 26.47 -0.37 3.75
C THR A 254 25.55 -0.54 2.56
N ALA A 255 24.53 -1.39 2.71
CA ALA A 255 23.52 -1.59 1.69
C ALA A 255 22.66 -0.34 1.50
N GLN A 256 22.33 0.38 2.57
CA GLN A 256 21.61 1.65 2.51
C GLN A 256 22.39 2.69 1.71
N LYS A 257 23.72 2.76 1.90
CA LYS A 257 24.59 3.66 1.12
C LYS A 257 24.56 3.33 -0.38
N HIS A 258 24.68 2.05 -0.75
CA HIS A 258 24.59 1.62 -2.15
C HIS A 258 23.21 1.88 -2.75
N PHE A 259 22.15 1.66 -1.97
CA PHE A 259 20.79 1.96 -2.39
C PHE A 259 20.58 3.46 -2.62
N ASN A 260 21.08 4.32 -1.73
CA ASN A 260 21.01 5.77 -1.90
C ASN A 260 21.78 6.25 -3.15
N GLN A 261 22.94 5.64 -3.46
CA GLN A 261 23.67 5.91 -4.71
C GLN A 261 22.84 5.53 -5.95
N PHE A 262 22.12 4.42 -5.89
CA PHE A 262 21.23 3.99 -6.97
C PHE A 262 20.08 4.99 -7.18
N LEU A 263 19.46 5.50 -6.12
CA LEU A 263 18.37 6.49 -6.25
C LEU A 263 18.78 7.77 -7.00
N THR A 264 20.08 8.11 -6.97
CA THR A 264 20.64 9.26 -7.70
C THR A 264 21.31 8.90 -9.03
N SER A 265 21.22 7.65 -9.47
CA SER A 265 21.90 7.15 -10.67
C SER A 265 21.12 7.46 -11.96
N GLU A 266 21.82 7.47 -13.11
CA GLU A 266 21.16 7.61 -14.42
C GLU A 266 20.22 6.42 -14.69
N ASP A 267 20.55 5.21 -14.21
CA ASP A 267 19.70 4.03 -14.32
C ASP A 267 18.32 4.24 -13.67
N PHE A 268 18.30 4.86 -12.47
CA PHE A 268 17.04 5.19 -11.79
C PHE A 268 16.26 6.22 -12.59
N LYS A 269 16.91 7.28 -13.03
CA LYS A 269 16.29 8.36 -13.80
C LYS A 269 15.70 7.87 -15.12
N GLU A 270 16.44 7.07 -15.89
CA GLU A 270 15.92 6.45 -17.12
C GLU A 270 14.72 5.54 -16.86
N ALA A 271 14.77 4.74 -15.78
CA ALA A 271 13.67 3.85 -15.42
C ALA A 271 12.43 4.66 -14.99
N TYR A 272 12.66 5.78 -14.29
CA TYR A 272 11.64 6.73 -13.89
C TYR A 272 10.98 7.39 -15.10
N ASP A 273 11.74 7.96 -16.04
CA ASP A 273 11.20 8.62 -17.23
C ASP A 273 10.34 7.66 -18.07
N LYS A 274 10.83 6.41 -18.24
CA LYS A 274 10.07 5.34 -18.90
C LYS A 274 8.79 5.00 -18.14
N GLY A 275 8.84 4.97 -16.80
CA GLY A 275 7.69 4.73 -15.93
C GLY A 275 6.66 5.85 -15.99
N TYR A 276 7.12 7.09 -15.99
CA TYR A 276 6.30 8.30 -16.06
C TYR A 276 5.48 8.32 -17.34
N HIS A 277 6.11 8.11 -18.51
CA HIS A 277 5.38 8.03 -19.78
C HIS A 277 4.30 6.94 -19.80
N ARG A 278 4.56 5.76 -19.20
CA ARG A 278 3.54 4.71 -19.09
C ARG A 278 2.38 5.11 -18.19
N MET A 279 2.67 5.80 -17.09
CA MET A 279 1.63 6.28 -16.17
C MET A 279 0.80 7.42 -16.78
N GLU A 280 1.43 8.30 -17.54
CA GLU A 280 0.74 9.36 -18.27
C GLU A 280 -0.25 8.78 -19.29
N GLN A 281 0.20 7.85 -20.13
CA GLN A 281 -0.65 7.13 -21.08
C GLN A 281 -1.81 6.40 -20.39
N ARG A 282 -1.54 5.71 -19.28
CA ARG A 282 -2.57 5.02 -18.50
C ARG A 282 -3.66 5.96 -17.98
N ASN A 283 -3.29 7.20 -17.67
CA ASN A 283 -4.17 8.20 -17.09
C ASN A 283 -4.75 9.15 -18.13
N GLU A 284 -4.45 8.97 -19.43
CA GLU A 284 -4.91 9.86 -20.50
C GLU A 284 -6.43 10.04 -20.49
N GLY A 285 -7.19 8.94 -20.37
CA GLY A 285 -8.66 9.00 -20.33
C GLY A 285 -9.20 9.84 -19.18
N ILE A 286 -8.67 9.68 -17.96
CA ILE A 286 -9.11 10.49 -16.82
C ILE A 286 -8.62 11.94 -16.94
N ASN A 287 -7.44 12.17 -17.51
CA ASN A 287 -6.87 13.51 -17.69
C ASN A 287 -7.67 14.31 -18.73
N THR A 288 -8.20 13.66 -19.77
CA THR A 288 -9.12 14.28 -20.73
C THR A 288 -10.41 14.73 -20.03
N ILE A 289 -11.05 13.84 -19.27
CA ILE A 289 -12.26 14.17 -18.49
C ILE A 289 -11.98 15.34 -17.54
N LEU A 290 -10.87 15.30 -16.81
CA LEU A 290 -10.49 16.36 -15.87
C LEU A 290 -10.30 17.73 -16.55
N LYS A 291 -9.90 17.76 -17.83
CA LYS A 291 -9.79 19.00 -18.61
C LYS A 291 -11.15 19.53 -19.08
N GLU A 292 -12.13 18.66 -19.25
CA GLU A 292 -13.49 19.03 -19.70
C GLU A 292 -14.36 19.57 -18.55
N ILE A 293 -14.08 19.15 -17.31
CA ILE A 293 -14.86 19.54 -16.11
C ILE A 293 -14.25 20.69 -15.31
N ASN A 294 -13.02 21.14 -15.65
CA ASN A 294 -12.40 22.35 -15.09
C ASN A 294 -12.75 23.56 -15.96
#